data_AF-A0A0W0UGE6-F1
#
_entry.id   AF-A0A0W0UGE6-F1
#
_cell.length_a   1.000
_cell.length_b   1.000
_cell.length_c   1.000
_cell.angle_alpha   90.00
_cell.angle_beta   90.00
_cell.angle_gamma   90.00
#
_symmetry.space_group_name_H-M   'P 1'
#
loop_
_entity.id
_entity.type
_entity.pdbx_description
1 polymer ?
#
loop_
_entity_poly.entity_id
_entity_poly.type
_entity_poly.pdbx_seq_one_letter_code
_entity_poly.pdbx_strand_id
1 'polypeptide(L)'
;MKTHHDIEHTLHEDKFEFFDELPLEIQHETAKNLSSQDLLNLSLISRGHWAFFKHEIAVRKLLHHVVHGEYEAVQSILRNDIHLIFKRSKVTDCSGRVFEMVSAFEYALWALDKHMWDAMLDCLPQNEETYTILELLNKQYNKVNEEGVTYNLNGKNTTEKHFDFKNTIIKELRRQVNLASLYRWGLNLGTIERQWIEDVGSAQKLFPMHVVYEYCSNEPFCPVPNFTLRPPSSTQFYNWIPDKKENWFGSTSKLGLDFSVLKGVLTEGRAAIVPFITPNLVMQDLAAMMALHEIRTMDFIHLKLQLETQLIANNPKFLKSLD
;
A
#
# COMPACT_ATOMS: atom_id res chain seq x y z
N MET A 1 -24.87 55.25 -5.46
CA MET A 1 -23.59 54.51 -5.48
C MET A 1 -23.32 54.00 -4.08
N LYS A 2 -23.64 52.73 -3.82
CA LYS A 2 -23.14 51.97 -2.66
C LYS A 2 -22.43 50.76 -3.24
N THR A 3 -21.13 50.72 -3.04
CA THR A 3 -20.18 49.75 -3.61
C THR A 3 -20.03 48.55 -2.68
N HIS A 4 -20.23 47.36 -3.24
CA HIS A 4 -19.46 46.13 -3.04
C HIS A 4 -18.75 45.91 -1.69
N HIS A 5 -19.47 45.43 -0.65
CA HIS A 5 -18.77 44.78 0.47
C HIS A 5 -19.53 43.70 1.26
N ASP A 6 -20.53 43.02 0.70
CA ASP A 6 -21.27 41.97 1.45
C ASP A 6 -21.55 40.72 0.62
N ILE A 7 -20.51 40.04 0.11
CA ILE A 7 -20.67 38.69 -0.48
C ILE A 7 -19.70 37.65 0.12
N GLU A 8 -18.66 38.04 0.87
CA GLU A 8 -17.65 37.07 1.35
C GLU A 8 -17.88 36.49 2.75
N HIS A 9 -18.95 36.85 3.47
CA HIS A 9 -19.12 36.43 4.87
C HIS A 9 -20.19 35.36 5.13
N THR A 10 -20.74 34.70 4.10
CA THR A 10 -21.89 33.78 4.25
C THR A 10 -21.69 32.40 3.61
N LEU A 11 -20.46 31.87 3.56
CA LEU A 11 -20.18 30.57 2.92
C LEU A 11 -19.55 29.49 3.81
N HIS A 12 -19.42 29.74 5.12
CA HIS A 12 -18.66 28.84 6.00
C HIS A 12 -19.36 28.22 7.21
N GLU A 13 -20.61 28.60 7.55
CA GLU A 13 -21.30 27.99 8.72
C GLU A 13 -22.56 27.15 8.36
N ASP A 14 -23.22 27.38 7.22
CA ASP A 14 -24.54 26.78 6.94
C ASP A 14 -24.53 25.48 6.08
N LYS A 15 -23.38 24.94 5.70
CA LYS A 15 -23.32 23.93 4.61
C LYS A 15 -23.86 22.53 4.96
N PHE A 16 -24.21 22.25 6.20
CA PHE A 16 -24.63 20.90 6.63
C PHE A 16 -25.88 20.84 7.53
N GLU A 17 -26.56 21.97 7.81
CA GLU A 17 -27.78 21.96 8.64
C GLU A 17 -28.88 21.05 8.05
N PHE A 18 -28.94 20.94 6.71
CA PHE A 18 -29.95 20.15 6.00
C PHE A 18 -29.48 18.74 5.63
N PHE A 19 -28.32 18.28 6.13
CA PHE A 19 -27.80 16.95 5.76
C PHE A 19 -28.78 15.83 6.13
N ASP A 20 -29.41 15.94 7.30
CA ASP A 20 -30.41 14.99 7.78
C ASP A 20 -31.71 15.02 6.96
N GLU A 21 -31.94 16.10 6.19
CA GLU A 21 -33.10 16.25 5.29
C GLU A 21 -32.84 15.69 3.88
N LEU A 22 -31.58 15.37 3.55
CA LEU A 22 -31.24 14.78 2.26
C LEU A 22 -31.77 13.33 2.17
N PRO A 23 -32.15 12.86 0.97
CA PRO A 23 -32.40 11.44 0.74
C PRO A 23 -31.19 10.59 1.12
N LEU A 24 -31.42 9.39 1.65
CA LEU A 24 -30.38 8.51 2.17
C LEU A 24 -29.29 8.20 1.11
N GLU A 25 -29.70 8.06 -0.15
CA GLU A 25 -28.79 7.84 -1.28
C GLU A 25 -27.81 9.02 -1.44
N ILE A 26 -28.31 10.24 -1.31
CA ILE A 26 -27.49 11.46 -1.40
C ILE A 26 -26.56 11.56 -0.20
N GLN A 27 -27.05 11.28 1.01
CA GLN A 27 -26.21 11.23 2.20
C GLN A 27 -25.05 10.25 2.04
N HIS A 28 -25.31 9.05 1.48
CA HIS A 28 -24.28 8.04 1.23
C HIS A 28 -23.28 8.47 0.16
N GLU A 29 -23.72 9.06 -0.95
CA GLU A 29 -22.82 9.58 -1.98
C GLU A 29 -21.99 10.76 -1.47
N THR A 30 -22.58 11.65 -0.66
CA THR A 30 -21.83 12.72 0.01
C THR A 30 -20.76 12.13 0.92
N ALA A 31 -21.09 11.14 1.76
CA ALA A 31 -20.13 10.50 2.66
C ALA A 31 -18.90 9.93 1.93
N LYS A 32 -19.12 9.28 0.78
CA LYS A 32 -18.04 8.70 -0.03
C LYS A 32 -17.07 9.76 -0.55
N ASN A 33 -17.57 10.95 -0.90
CA ASN A 33 -16.78 12.01 -1.52
C ASN A 33 -16.09 12.95 -0.52
N LEU A 34 -16.44 12.90 0.76
CA LEU A 34 -15.81 13.70 1.81
C LEU A 34 -14.41 13.19 2.15
N SER A 35 -13.55 14.06 2.70
CA SER A 35 -12.28 13.63 3.28
C SER A 35 -12.50 12.90 4.62
N SER A 36 -11.52 12.11 5.08
CA SER A 36 -11.59 11.49 6.41
C SER A 36 -11.72 12.52 7.53
N GLN A 37 -11.10 13.70 7.37
CA GLN A 37 -11.21 14.78 8.34
C GLN A 37 -12.61 15.39 8.35
N ASP A 38 -13.21 15.60 7.18
CA ASP A 38 -14.56 16.15 7.09
C ASP A 38 -15.58 15.17 7.68
N LEU A 39 -15.44 13.87 7.40
CA LEU A 39 -16.28 12.84 8.01
C LEU A 39 -16.19 12.86 9.54
N LEU A 40 -14.98 12.97 10.09
CA LEU A 40 -14.77 13.08 11.54
C LEU A 40 -15.43 14.35 12.08
N ASN A 41 -15.22 15.50 11.45
CA ASN A 41 -15.80 16.77 11.87
C ASN A 41 -17.33 16.71 11.87
N LEU A 42 -17.94 16.19 10.79
CA LEU A 42 -19.39 16.03 10.69
C LEU A 42 -19.95 15.06 11.73
N SER A 43 -19.21 13.98 12.01
CA SER A 43 -19.62 13.00 13.01
C SER A 43 -19.69 13.58 14.43
N LEU A 44 -18.98 14.67 14.71
CA LEU A 44 -18.98 15.37 16.00
C LEU A 44 -20.17 16.34 16.17
N ILE A 45 -20.88 16.67 15.08
CA ILE A 45 -21.98 17.65 15.11
C ILE A 45 -23.19 17.11 15.87
N SER A 46 -23.54 15.82 15.68
CA SER A 46 -24.68 15.21 16.37
C SER A 46 -24.54 13.69 16.54
N ARG A 47 -25.34 13.12 17.45
CA ARG A 47 -25.41 11.65 17.63
C ARG A 47 -25.91 10.92 16.38
N GLY A 48 -26.79 11.54 15.60
CA GLY A 48 -27.31 10.99 14.34
C GLY A 48 -26.20 10.90 13.29
N HIS A 49 -25.45 11.98 13.10
CA HIS A 49 -24.31 12.03 12.21
C HIS A 49 -23.21 11.05 12.62
N TRP A 50 -22.90 10.95 13.93
CA TRP A 50 -22.01 9.92 14.44
C TRP A 50 -22.48 8.51 14.05
N ALA A 51 -23.74 8.19 14.30
CA ALA A 51 -24.30 6.87 13.98
C ALA A 51 -24.22 6.55 12.47
N PHE A 52 -24.36 7.56 11.61
CA PHE A 52 -24.29 7.45 10.16
C PHE A 52 -22.85 7.25 9.67
N PHE A 53 -21.91 8.10 10.09
CA PHE A 53 -20.54 8.10 9.57
C PHE A 53 -19.58 7.12 10.25
N LYS A 54 -19.88 6.63 11.47
CA LYS A 54 -18.97 5.77 12.24
C LYS A 54 -18.43 4.57 11.46
N HIS A 55 -19.26 3.98 10.58
CA HIS A 55 -18.84 2.80 9.82
C HIS A 55 -17.82 3.19 8.75
N GLU A 56 -18.10 4.23 7.97
CA GLU A 56 -17.18 4.74 6.95
C GLU A 56 -15.85 5.20 7.57
N ILE A 57 -15.91 5.89 8.71
CA ILE A 57 -14.73 6.30 9.48
C ILE A 57 -13.90 5.07 9.91
N ALA A 58 -14.54 4.02 10.42
CA ALA A 58 -13.84 2.80 10.85
C ALA A 58 -13.16 2.08 9.67
N VAL A 59 -13.83 1.96 8.52
CA VAL A 59 -13.26 1.33 7.31
C VAL A 59 -12.08 2.14 6.79
N ARG A 60 -12.20 3.48 6.70
CA ARG A 60 -11.10 4.35 6.26
C ARG A 60 -9.92 4.34 7.21
N LYS A 61 -10.18 4.26 8.53
CA LYS A 61 -9.13 4.12 9.53
C LYS A 61 -8.36 2.81 9.34
N LEU A 62 -9.07 1.69 9.16
CA LEU A 62 -8.43 0.41 8.85
C LEU A 62 -7.59 0.49 7.58
N LEU A 63 -8.16 0.99 6.48
CA LEU A 63 -7.46 1.14 5.21
C LEU A 63 -6.21 2.03 5.33
N HIS A 64 -6.29 3.13 6.07
CA HIS A 64 -5.15 3.99 6.35
C HIS A 64 -4.00 3.19 6.97
N HIS A 65 -4.25 2.43 8.03
CA HIS A 65 -3.21 1.61 8.66
C HIS A 65 -2.67 0.51 7.73
N VAL A 66 -3.53 -0.07 6.89
CA VAL A 66 -3.11 -1.08 5.90
C VAL A 66 -2.17 -0.49 4.85
N VAL A 67 -2.52 0.64 4.23
CA VAL A 67 -1.68 1.25 3.17
C VAL A 67 -0.38 1.85 3.72
N HIS A 68 -0.30 2.12 5.03
CA HIS A 68 0.90 2.55 5.73
C HIS A 68 1.70 1.39 6.33
N GLY A 69 1.25 0.13 6.17
CA GLY A 69 1.98 -1.04 6.65
C GLY A 69 2.05 -1.15 8.18
N GLU A 70 1.03 -0.65 8.89
CA GLU A 70 0.96 -0.62 10.36
C GLU A 70 0.25 -1.86 10.91
N TYR A 71 0.93 -3.00 10.85
CA TYR A 71 0.37 -4.33 11.16
C TYR A 71 -0.32 -4.42 12.52
N GLU A 72 0.30 -3.90 13.57
CA GLU A 72 -0.22 -3.99 14.94
C GLU A 72 -1.52 -3.19 15.12
N ALA A 73 -1.61 -2.03 14.45
CA ALA A 73 -2.83 -1.21 14.44
C ALA A 73 -3.96 -1.91 13.67
N VAL A 74 -3.63 -2.52 12.51
CA VAL A 74 -4.57 -3.34 11.73
C VAL A 74 -5.13 -4.49 12.56
N GLN A 75 -4.26 -5.26 13.23
CA GLN A 75 -4.69 -6.35 14.09
C GLN A 75 -5.57 -5.88 15.24
N SER A 76 -5.21 -4.76 15.89
CA SER A 76 -6.03 -4.21 16.97
C SER A 76 -7.43 -3.83 16.51
N ILE A 77 -7.59 -3.29 15.31
CA ILE A 77 -8.89 -2.92 14.75
C ILE A 77 -9.69 -4.18 14.41
N LEU A 78 -9.08 -5.15 13.72
CA LEU A 78 -9.76 -6.36 13.27
C LEU A 78 -10.14 -7.32 14.41
N ARG A 79 -9.37 -7.36 15.51
CA ARG A 79 -9.76 -8.10 16.72
C ARG A 79 -11.00 -7.50 17.39
N ASN A 80 -11.24 -6.21 17.22
CA ASN A 80 -12.43 -5.54 17.74
C ASN A 80 -13.64 -5.69 16.81
N ASP A 81 -13.44 -5.57 15.50
CA ASP A 81 -14.48 -5.79 14.49
C ASP A 81 -13.87 -6.39 13.22
N ILE A 82 -13.95 -7.72 13.11
CA ILE A 82 -13.39 -8.46 11.97
C ILE A 82 -14.13 -8.17 10.67
N HIS A 83 -15.39 -7.73 10.71
CA HIS A 83 -16.17 -7.49 9.50
C HIS A 83 -15.67 -6.32 8.67
N LEU A 84 -14.85 -5.44 9.25
CA LEU A 84 -14.21 -4.34 8.54
C LEU A 84 -13.27 -4.83 7.43
N ILE A 85 -12.70 -6.04 7.56
CA ILE A 85 -11.69 -6.59 6.63
C ILE A 85 -12.14 -6.59 5.15
N PHE A 86 -13.44 -6.82 4.90
CA PHE A 86 -14.01 -6.95 3.56
C PHE A 86 -14.83 -5.72 3.14
N LYS A 87 -15.01 -4.72 4.00
CA LYS A 87 -15.70 -3.47 3.64
C LYS A 87 -14.80 -2.64 2.73
N ARG A 88 -15.40 -2.04 1.70
CA ARG A 88 -14.69 -1.22 0.72
C ARG A 88 -14.93 0.24 0.98
N SER A 89 -13.88 1.04 0.85
CA SER A 89 -13.95 2.50 0.91
C SER A 89 -12.78 3.10 0.11
N LYS A 90 -12.72 4.44 0.13
CA LYS A 90 -11.67 5.24 -0.50
C LYS A 90 -10.43 5.30 0.38
N VAL A 91 -9.25 5.12 -0.21
CA VAL A 91 -7.97 5.33 0.45
C VAL A 91 -6.91 5.83 -0.54
N THR A 92 -5.97 6.62 -0.05
CA THR A 92 -4.75 6.99 -0.78
C THR A 92 -3.55 6.36 -0.09
N ASP A 93 -2.74 5.63 -0.84
CA ASP A 93 -1.53 5.02 -0.30
C ASP A 93 -0.35 6.00 -0.25
N CYS A 94 0.78 5.54 0.33
CA CYS A 94 1.97 6.37 0.48
C CYS A 94 2.60 6.82 -0.86
N SER A 95 2.30 6.12 -1.95
CA SER A 95 2.75 6.46 -3.30
C SER A 95 1.82 7.43 -4.04
N GLY A 96 0.70 7.82 -3.41
CA GLY A 96 -0.29 8.73 -3.99
C GLY A 96 -1.32 8.04 -4.90
N ARG A 97 -1.37 6.70 -4.92
CA ARG A 97 -2.43 5.96 -5.62
C ARG A 97 -3.72 6.09 -4.85
N VAL A 98 -4.78 6.54 -5.52
CA VAL A 98 -6.11 6.67 -4.96
C VAL A 98 -6.95 5.47 -5.37
N PHE A 99 -7.33 4.67 -4.40
CA PHE A 99 -8.25 3.56 -4.56
C PHE A 99 -9.64 4.03 -4.15
N GLU A 100 -10.57 4.16 -5.09
CA GLU A 100 -11.91 4.67 -4.78
C GLU A 100 -12.77 3.65 -4.02
N MET A 101 -12.58 2.36 -4.30
CA MET A 101 -13.38 1.28 -3.71
C MET A 101 -12.52 0.02 -3.55
N VAL A 102 -11.80 -0.08 -2.44
CA VAL A 102 -10.97 -1.24 -2.10
C VAL A 102 -11.19 -1.66 -0.65
N SER A 103 -11.16 -2.97 -0.37
CA SER A 103 -11.12 -3.46 1.02
C SER A 103 -9.69 -3.56 1.55
N ALA A 104 -9.56 -3.68 2.87
CA ALA A 104 -8.27 -3.90 3.52
C ALA A 104 -7.57 -5.16 2.96
N PHE A 105 -8.32 -6.24 2.81
CA PHE A 105 -7.79 -7.50 2.26
C PHE A 105 -7.43 -7.36 0.78
N GLU A 106 -8.29 -6.74 -0.03
CA GLU A 106 -8.02 -6.54 -1.47
C GLU A 106 -6.76 -5.71 -1.71
N TYR A 107 -6.52 -4.67 -0.92
CA TYR A 107 -5.30 -3.89 -1.02
C TYR A 107 -4.07 -4.72 -0.63
N ALA A 108 -4.14 -5.49 0.46
CA ALA A 108 -3.01 -6.34 0.88
C ALA A 108 -2.64 -7.37 -0.21
N LEU A 109 -3.65 -7.99 -0.82
CA LEU A 109 -3.48 -8.90 -1.97
C LEU A 109 -2.84 -8.19 -3.16
N TRP A 110 -3.40 -7.05 -3.56
CA TRP A 110 -2.88 -6.26 -4.67
C TRP A 110 -1.43 -5.84 -4.40
N ALA A 111 -1.10 -5.41 -3.17
CA ALA A 111 0.25 -5.02 -2.79
C ALA A 111 1.23 -6.19 -2.71
N LEU A 112 0.78 -7.44 -2.79
CA LEU A 112 1.56 -8.65 -2.47
C LEU A 112 2.16 -8.65 -1.06
N ASP A 113 1.54 -7.95 -0.11
CA ASP A 113 2.01 -7.87 1.27
C ASP A 113 1.58 -9.11 2.09
N LYS A 114 2.39 -10.16 1.98
CA LYS A 114 2.20 -11.41 2.72
C LYS A 114 1.98 -11.21 4.21
N HIS A 115 2.82 -10.40 4.82
CA HIS A 115 2.77 -10.22 6.26
C HIS A 115 1.50 -9.49 6.69
N MET A 116 0.95 -8.63 5.82
CA MET A 116 -0.30 -7.94 6.09
C MET A 116 -1.49 -8.88 6.03
N TRP A 117 -1.63 -9.70 4.98
CA TRP A 117 -2.76 -10.64 4.95
C TRP A 117 -2.64 -11.74 6.00
N ASP A 118 -1.43 -12.22 6.32
CA ASP A 118 -1.22 -13.16 7.42
C ASP A 118 -1.70 -12.54 8.75
N ALA A 119 -1.30 -11.29 9.03
CA ALA A 119 -1.72 -10.57 10.22
C ALA A 119 -3.25 -10.38 10.30
N MET A 120 -3.92 -10.19 9.16
CA MET A 120 -5.38 -10.12 9.08
C MET A 120 -6.05 -11.48 9.33
N LEU A 121 -5.51 -12.56 8.75
CA LEU A 121 -6.04 -13.92 8.94
C LEU A 121 -5.86 -14.41 10.39
N ASP A 122 -4.79 -14.00 11.06
CA ASP A 122 -4.58 -14.27 12.49
C ASP A 122 -5.63 -13.61 13.40
N CYS A 123 -6.43 -12.67 12.88
CA CYS A 123 -7.52 -12.03 13.61
C CYS A 123 -8.87 -12.74 13.43
N LEU A 124 -8.94 -13.81 12.60
CA LEU A 124 -10.18 -14.54 12.41
C LEU A 124 -10.65 -15.16 13.73
N PRO A 125 -11.95 -15.06 14.06
CA PRO A 125 -12.50 -15.71 15.24
C PRO A 125 -12.33 -17.23 15.12
N GLN A 126 -12.48 -17.93 16.24
CA GLN A 126 -12.47 -19.39 16.30
C GLN A 126 -13.87 -19.88 16.66
N ASN A 127 -14.85 -19.58 15.80
CA ASN A 127 -16.27 -19.87 16.02
C ASN A 127 -16.99 -20.16 14.69
N GLU A 128 -18.31 -20.32 14.72
CA GLU A 128 -19.10 -20.66 13.53
C GLU A 128 -19.08 -19.57 12.43
N GLU A 129 -18.75 -18.33 12.79
CA GLU A 129 -18.71 -17.19 11.86
C GLU A 129 -17.48 -17.23 10.93
N THR A 130 -16.42 -17.91 11.37
CA THR A 130 -15.15 -18.05 10.62
C THR A 130 -15.39 -18.58 9.22
N TYR A 131 -16.28 -19.55 9.05
CA TYR A 131 -16.63 -20.10 7.74
C TYR A 131 -17.18 -19.02 6.79
N THR A 132 -18.14 -18.21 7.27
CA THR A 132 -18.75 -17.13 6.47
C THR A 132 -17.73 -16.05 6.11
N ILE A 133 -16.84 -15.69 7.03
CA ILE A 133 -15.77 -14.73 6.75
C ILE A 133 -14.81 -15.29 5.70
N LEU A 134 -14.38 -16.54 5.84
CA LEU A 134 -13.51 -17.20 4.86
C LEU A 134 -14.15 -17.27 3.46
N GLU A 135 -15.45 -17.49 3.36
CA GLU A 135 -16.16 -17.46 2.08
C GLU A 135 -16.08 -16.08 1.41
N LEU A 136 -16.21 -15.01 2.19
CA LEU A 136 -16.08 -13.63 1.70
C LEU A 136 -14.64 -13.31 1.29
N LEU A 137 -13.64 -13.73 2.08
CA LEU A 137 -12.23 -13.53 1.76
C LEU A 137 -11.83 -14.30 0.49
N ASN A 138 -12.27 -15.55 0.34
CA ASN A 138 -12.03 -16.33 -0.87
C ASN A 138 -12.67 -15.70 -2.12
N LYS A 139 -13.86 -15.10 -1.99
CA LYS A 139 -14.48 -14.31 -3.07
C LYS A 139 -13.65 -13.08 -3.43
N GLN A 140 -13.14 -12.34 -2.43
CA GLN A 140 -12.25 -11.19 -2.68
C GLN A 140 -10.94 -11.61 -3.33
N TYR A 141 -10.34 -12.73 -2.89
CA TYR A 141 -9.16 -13.30 -3.52
C TYR A 141 -9.40 -13.59 -5.00
N ASN A 142 -10.46 -14.34 -5.34
CA ASN A 142 -10.77 -14.68 -6.72
C ASN A 142 -10.99 -13.41 -7.55
N LYS A 143 -11.71 -12.42 -7.01
CA LYS A 143 -11.93 -11.14 -7.70
C LYS A 143 -10.62 -10.42 -8.01
N VAL A 144 -9.72 -10.28 -7.04
CA VAL A 144 -8.41 -9.63 -7.27
C VAL A 144 -7.58 -10.44 -8.29
N ASN A 145 -7.59 -11.77 -8.19
CA ASN A 145 -6.85 -12.63 -9.11
C ASN A 145 -7.40 -12.61 -10.56
N GLU A 146 -8.70 -12.42 -10.74
CA GLU A 146 -9.35 -12.44 -12.05
C GLU A 146 -9.43 -11.04 -12.67
N GLU A 147 -9.95 -10.08 -11.92
CA GLU A 147 -10.27 -8.71 -12.35
C GLU A 147 -9.20 -7.68 -11.95
N GLY A 148 -8.53 -7.89 -10.82
CA GLY A 148 -7.59 -6.95 -10.23
C GLY A 148 -8.24 -5.81 -9.44
N VAL A 149 -7.41 -4.83 -9.08
CA VAL A 149 -7.80 -3.63 -8.34
C VAL A 149 -7.51 -2.41 -9.18
N THR A 150 -8.46 -1.47 -9.19
CA THR A 150 -8.35 -0.20 -9.93
C THR A 150 -7.95 0.93 -9.00
N TYR A 151 -6.96 1.71 -9.41
CA TYR A 151 -6.57 2.95 -8.73
C TYR A 151 -6.33 4.08 -9.73
N ASN A 152 -6.44 5.32 -9.27
CA ASN A 152 -6.02 6.51 -9.98
C ASN A 152 -4.64 6.95 -9.49
N LEU A 153 -3.73 7.22 -10.41
CA LEU A 153 -2.44 7.84 -10.11
C LEU A 153 -2.20 8.95 -11.14
N ASN A 154 -2.01 10.18 -10.67
CA ASN A 154 -1.79 11.35 -11.52
C ASN A 154 -2.86 11.51 -12.63
N GLY A 155 -4.13 11.25 -12.30
CA GLY A 155 -5.24 11.35 -13.24
C GLY A 155 -5.43 10.14 -14.17
N LYS A 156 -4.54 9.14 -14.11
CA LYS A 156 -4.65 7.91 -14.91
C LYS A 156 -5.21 6.76 -14.07
N ASN A 157 -6.32 6.18 -14.53
CA ASN A 157 -6.85 4.95 -13.98
C ASN A 157 -6.06 3.74 -14.51
N THR A 158 -5.61 2.89 -13.60
CA THR A 158 -4.91 1.64 -13.90
C THR A 158 -5.60 0.51 -13.14
N THR A 159 -5.80 -0.63 -13.82
CA THR A 159 -6.30 -1.86 -13.21
C THR A 159 -5.25 -2.92 -13.37
N GLU A 160 -4.81 -3.50 -12.26
CA GLU A 160 -3.82 -4.58 -12.25
C GLU A 160 -4.15 -5.57 -11.14
N LYS A 161 -3.73 -6.84 -11.32
CA LYS A 161 -4.02 -7.93 -10.37
C LYS A 161 -3.24 -7.78 -9.08
N HIS A 162 -2.01 -7.34 -9.22
CA HIS A 162 -1.10 -7.06 -8.13
C HIS A 162 -0.08 -6.01 -8.59
N PHE A 163 0.65 -5.45 -7.63
CA PHE A 163 1.71 -4.49 -7.87
C PHE A 163 2.71 -5.06 -8.89
N ASP A 164 2.93 -4.31 -9.97
CA ASP A 164 3.73 -4.77 -11.10
C ASP A 164 5.23 -4.53 -10.86
N PHE A 165 5.87 -5.44 -10.11
CA PHE A 165 7.32 -5.42 -9.92
C PHE A 165 8.09 -5.44 -11.25
N LYS A 166 7.59 -6.19 -12.25
CA LYS A 166 8.30 -6.43 -13.51
C LYS A 166 8.44 -5.15 -14.31
N ASN A 167 7.34 -4.44 -14.52
CA ASN A 167 7.34 -3.22 -15.33
C ASN A 167 7.61 -1.94 -14.53
N THR A 168 7.58 -2.00 -13.19
CA THR A 168 7.96 -0.87 -12.33
C THR A 168 9.45 -0.85 -12.05
N ILE A 169 9.97 -1.77 -11.22
CA ILE A 169 11.35 -1.66 -10.71
C ILE A 169 12.34 -2.61 -11.40
N ILE A 170 11.95 -3.85 -11.67
CA ILE A 170 12.85 -4.86 -12.26
C ILE A 170 13.32 -4.41 -13.64
N LYS A 171 12.41 -3.86 -14.46
CA LYS A 171 12.73 -3.29 -15.76
C LYS A 171 13.76 -2.15 -15.65
N GLU A 172 13.56 -1.21 -14.73
CA GLU A 172 14.43 -0.05 -14.61
C GLU A 172 15.79 -0.40 -14.00
N LEU A 173 15.85 -1.29 -13.01
CA LEU A 173 17.12 -1.83 -12.49
C LEU A 173 17.89 -2.60 -13.58
N ARG A 174 17.21 -3.41 -14.39
CA ARG A 174 17.84 -4.13 -15.51
C ARG A 174 18.39 -3.16 -16.55
N ARG A 175 17.63 -2.11 -16.90
CA ARG A 175 18.08 -1.08 -17.83
C ARG A 175 19.28 -0.32 -17.28
N GLN A 176 19.28 0.00 -15.98
CA GLN A 176 20.42 0.60 -15.29
C GLN A 176 21.66 -0.28 -15.34
N VAL A 177 21.56 -1.57 -15.02
CA VAL A 177 22.70 -2.52 -15.08
C VAL A 177 23.29 -2.55 -16.49
N ASN A 178 22.43 -2.64 -17.51
CA ASN A 178 22.87 -2.64 -18.90
C ASN A 178 23.63 -1.35 -19.26
N LEU A 179 23.07 -0.18 -18.94
CA LEU A 179 23.73 1.10 -19.22
C LEU A 179 25.06 1.26 -18.47
N ALA A 180 25.09 0.86 -17.19
CA ALA A 180 26.30 0.93 -16.37
C ALA A 180 27.41 0.00 -16.89
N SER A 181 27.07 -1.16 -17.47
CA SER A 181 28.03 -2.05 -18.12
C SER A 181 28.64 -1.43 -19.39
N LEU A 182 27.87 -0.57 -20.08
CA LEU A 182 28.31 0.12 -21.29
C LEU A 182 29.18 1.35 -21.01
N TYR A 183 29.26 1.82 -19.77
CA TYR A 183 30.08 2.98 -19.37
C TYR A 183 31.54 2.84 -19.79
N ARG A 184 32.12 1.64 -19.66
CA ARG A 184 33.51 1.34 -20.05
C ARG A 184 33.79 1.54 -21.54
N TRP A 185 32.74 1.67 -22.36
CA TRP A 185 32.81 1.85 -23.81
C TRP A 185 32.48 3.30 -24.24
N GLY A 186 32.55 4.26 -23.31
CA GLY A 186 32.43 5.69 -23.61
C GLY A 186 31.00 6.25 -23.56
N LEU A 187 30.06 5.56 -22.92
CA LEU A 187 28.71 6.06 -22.72
C LEU A 187 28.71 7.30 -21.80
N ASN A 188 27.85 8.28 -22.10
CA ASN A 188 27.71 9.51 -21.32
C ASN A 188 27.21 9.22 -19.89
N LEU A 189 28.00 9.61 -18.89
CA LEU A 189 27.69 9.46 -17.46
C LEU A 189 26.34 10.09 -17.08
N GLY A 190 26.02 11.25 -17.65
CA GLY A 190 24.75 11.95 -17.41
C GLY A 190 23.53 11.15 -17.86
N THR A 191 23.66 10.30 -18.89
CA THR A 191 22.57 9.38 -19.28
C THR A 191 22.34 8.32 -18.22
N ILE A 192 23.42 7.74 -17.68
CA ILE A 192 23.36 6.72 -16.62
C ILE A 192 22.79 7.33 -15.34
N GLU A 193 23.21 8.56 -15.01
CA GLU A 193 22.74 9.33 -13.88
C GLU A 193 21.25 9.64 -13.95
N ARG A 194 20.80 10.19 -15.08
CA ARG A 194 19.38 10.44 -15.30
C ARG A 194 18.56 9.18 -15.13
N GLN A 195 19.05 8.05 -15.65
CA GLN A 195 18.34 6.80 -15.57
C GLN A 195 18.21 6.26 -14.15
N TRP A 196 19.28 6.37 -13.37
CA TRP A 196 19.25 6.00 -11.97
C TRP A 196 18.27 6.88 -11.21
N ILE A 197 18.39 8.20 -11.33
CA ILE A 197 17.60 9.15 -10.55
C ILE A 197 16.15 9.14 -11.02
N GLU A 198 15.90 9.53 -12.26
CA GLU A 198 14.54 9.78 -12.75
C GLU A 198 13.75 8.48 -12.92
N ASP A 199 14.36 7.40 -13.40
CA ASP A 199 13.59 6.17 -13.70
C ASP A 199 13.61 5.18 -12.54
N VAL A 200 14.78 4.79 -12.02
CA VAL A 200 14.82 3.87 -10.86
C VAL A 200 14.24 4.53 -9.61
N GLY A 201 14.58 5.79 -9.34
CA GLY A 201 14.08 6.51 -8.17
C GLY A 201 12.58 6.79 -8.25
N SER A 202 12.04 7.11 -9.44
CA SER A 202 10.58 7.23 -9.59
C SER A 202 9.87 5.89 -9.46
N ALA A 203 10.46 4.79 -9.94
CA ALA A 203 9.91 3.46 -9.70
C ALA A 203 9.88 3.10 -8.20
N GLN A 204 10.92 3.48 -7.45
CA GLN A 204 11.03 3.31 -6.00
C GLN A 204 9.98 4.10 -5.21
N LYS A 205 9.52 5.26 -5.70
CA LYS A 205 8.39 6.01 -5.11
C LYS A 205 7.06 5.26 -5.18
N LEU A 206 6.95 4.25 -6.04
CA LEU A 206 5.71 3.49 -6.24
C LEU A 206 5.63 2.24 -5.36
N PHE A 207 6.62 2.01 -4.51
CA PHE A 207 6.65 0.80 -3.68
C PHE A 207 5.50 0.73 -2.67
N PRO A 208 4.82 -0.43 -2.56
CA PRO A 208 4.07 -0.77 -1.37
C PRO A 208 5.00 -0.83 -0.14
N MET A 209 4.45 -0.59 1.04
CA MET A 209 5.24 -0.43 2.28
C MET A 209 6.11 -1.64 2.63
N HIS A 210 5.66 -2.86 2.37
CA HIS A 210 6.49 -4.04 2.65
C HIS A 210 7.81 -4.04 1.87
N VAL A 211 7.83 -3.52 0.63
CA VAL A 211 9.08 -3.40 -0.17
C VAL A 211 9.97 -2.30 0.40
N VAL A 212 9.39 -1.20 0.89
CA VAL A 212 10.13 -0.15 1.59
C VAL A 212 10.82 -0.70 2.83
N TYR A 213 10.12 -1.52 3.61
CA TYR A 213 10.69 -2.19 4.77
C TYR A 213 11.86 -3.09 4.38
N GLU A 214 11.79 -3.79 3.24
CA GLU A 214 12.94 -4.56 2.73
C GLU A 214 14.14 -3.68 2.41
N TYR A 215 13.98 -2.49 1.84
CA TYR A 215 15.11 -1.58 1.61
C TYR A 215 15.66 -0.99 2.91
N CYS A 216 14.79 -0.68 3.86
CA CYS A 216 15.12 -0.03 5.12
C CYS A 216 15.53 -0.99 6.25
N SER A 217 15.43 -2.31 6.03
CA SER A 217 15.83 -3.33 7.01
C SER A 217 17.35 -3.43 7.14
N ASN A 218 17.80 -4.09 8.22
CA ASN A 218 19.22 -4.36 8.43
C ASN A 218 19.78 -5.52 7.60
N GLU A 219 18.92 -6.28 6.92
CA GLU A 219 19.31 -7.45 6.13
C GLU A 219 19.79 -7.03 4.74
N PRO A 220 21.06 -7.28 4.35
CA PRO A 220 21.54 -6.93 3.02
C PRO A 220 20.82 -7.68 1.90
N PHE A 221 20.84 -7.12 0.68
CA PHE A 221 20.37 -7.80 -0.54
C PHE A 221 21.39 -8.76 -1.15
N CYS A 222 22.62 -8.80 -0.61
CA CYS A 222 23.64 -9.76 -1.00
C CYS A 222 24.31 -10.39 0.24
N PRO A 223 24.23 -11.73 0.42
CA PRO A 223 23.50 -12.70 -0.43
C PRO A 223 22.00 -12.41 -0.51
N VAL A 224 21.33 -12.91 -1.57
CA VAL A 224 19.89 -12.66 -1.77
C VAL A 224 19.10 -13.21 -0.56
N PRO A 225 18.32 -12.37 0.15
CA PRO A 225 17.50 -12.81 1.27
C PRO A 225 16.49 -13.87 0.87
N ASN A 226 16.06 -14.66 1.85
CA ASN A 226 14.98 -15.63 1.63
C ASN A 226 13.60 -14.97 1.66
N PHE A 227 13.49 -13.70 2.09
CA PHE A 227 12.25 -12.95 2.21
C PHE A 227 11.12 -13.72 2.93
N THR A 228 11.45 -14.54 3.93
CA THR A 228 10.45 -15.32 4.68
C THR A 228 9.98 -14.60 5.94
N LEU A 229 10.88 -13.86 6.57
CA LEU A 229 10.61 -13.11 7.79
C LEU A 229 10.11 -11.71 7.46
N ARG A 230 9.20 -11.19 8.28
CA ARG A 230 8.76 -9.80 8.19
C ARG A 230 9.95 -8.89 8.55
N PRO A 231 10.38 -7.98 7.65
CA PRO A 231 11.39 -6.99 8.01
C PRO A 231 10.87 -6.03 9.10
N PRO A 232 11.74 -5.37 9.87
CA PRO A 232 11.32 -4.30 10.77
C PRO A 232 10.58 -3.20 9.99
N SER A 233 9.53 -2.62 10.58
CA SER A 233 8.71 -1.55 9.98
C SER A 233 9.42 -0.18 9.88
N SER A 234 10.74 -0.17 9.66
CA SER A 234 11.52 1.04 9.44
C SER A 234 11.23 1.59 8.05
N THR A 235 10.95 2.87 7.93
CA THR A 235 10.78 3.58 6.64
C THR A 235 11.96 4.48 6.32
N GLN A 236 13.04 4.38 7.12
CA GLN A 236 14.19 5.27 7.03
C GLN A 236 15.34 4.59 6.29
N PHE A 237 15.95 5.36 5.39
CA PHE A 237 17.20 5.03 4.74
C PHE A 237 18.21 6.13 5.07
N TYR A 238 19.49 5.89 4.84
CA TYR A 238 20.52 6.90 5.07
C TYR A 238 20.87 7.62 3.79
N ASN A 239 20.93 8.94 3.83
CA ASN A 239 21.32 9.77 2.72
C ASN A 239 22.73 10.32 2.94
N TRP A 240 23.67 9.92 2.07
CA TRP A 240 25.06 10.40 2.12
C TRP A 240 25.21 11.86 1.72
N ILE A 241 24.24 12.44 1.01
CA ILE A 241 24.34 13.82 0.51
C ILE A 241 24.22 14.82 1.67
N PRO A 242 23.18 14.76 2.53
CA PRO A 242 23.09 15.57 3.75
C PRO A 242 23.58 14.85 5.02
N ASP A 243 24.17 13.66 4.91
CA ASP A 243 24.69 12.86 6.03
C ASP A 243 23.66 12.62 7.16
N LYS A 244 22.46 12.13 6.80
CA LYS A 244 21.38 11.88 7.78
C LYS A 244 20.42 10.78 7.33
N LYS A 245 19.62 10.27 8.26
CA LYS A 245 18.46 9.42 7.92
C LYS A 245 17.32 10.25 7.36
N GLU A 246 16.68 9.72 6.32
CA GLU A 246 15.50 10.29 5.68
C GLU A 246 14.41 9.23 5.55
N ASN A 247 13.15 9.66 5.62
CA ASN A 247 12.01 8.78 5.38
C ASN A 247 11.86 8.54 3.87
N TRP A 248 11.51 7.31 3.49
CA TRP A 248 11.20 6.94 2.11
C TRP A 248 10.13 7.84 1.50
N PHE A 249 9.02 7.96 2.22
CA PHE A 249 7.91 8.86 1.90
C PHE A 249 7.96 10.10 2.77
N GLY A 250 7.72 11.26 2.15
CA GLY A 250 7.64 12.54 2.84
C GLY A 250 7.49 13.69 1.84
N SER A 251 6.85 14.78 2.26
CA SER A 251 6.64 15.97 1.42
C SER A 251 7.95 16.61 0.94
N THR A 252 9.04 16.38 1.68
CA THR A 252 10.38 16.87 1.36
C THR A 252 11.28 15.80 0.71
N SER A 253 10.78 14.57 0.49
CA SER A 253 11.59 13.49 -0.07
C SER A 253 12.04 13.83 -1.50
N LYS A 254 13.35 13.69 -1.75
CA LYS A 254 13.98 13.94 -3.06
C LYS A 254 14.32 12.65 -3.80
N LEU A 255 13.82 11.51 -3.33
CA LEU A 255 13.84 10.24 -4.05
C LEU A 255 13.30 10.46 -5.48
N GLY A 256 13.91 9.91 -6.51
CA GLY A 256 13.46 10.10 -7.90
C GLY A 256 13.64 11.51 -8.48
N LEU A 257 14.23 12.45 -7.74
CA LEU A 257 14.51 13.82 -8.20
C LEU A 257 15.99 14.16 -8.09
N ASP A 258 16.59 13.90 -6.93
CA ASP A 258 18.01 14.16 -6.66
C ASP A 258 18.81 12.86 -6.49
N PHE A 259 18.15 11.76 -6.13
CA PHE A 259 18.80 10.48 -5.87
C PHE A 259 17.84 9.29 -6.03
N SER A 260 18.42 8.10 -6.01
CA SER A 260 17.70 6.83 -5.79
C SER A 260 18.39 6.01 -4.72
N VAL A 261 17.71 5.02 -4.17
CA VAL A 261 18.22 4.20 -3.07
C VAL A 261 18.84 2.92 -3.61
N LEU A 262 20.00 2.54 -3.10
CA LEU A 262 20.60 1.22 -3.33
C LEU A 262 20.83 0.51 -2.01
N LYS A 263 20.85 -0.82 -2.00
CA LYS A 263 21.16 -1.60 -0.80
C LYS A 263 22.34 -2.54 -0.99
N GLY A 264 22.27 -3.50 -1.91
CA GLY A 264 23.33 -4.47 -2.18
C GLY A 264 23.83 -5.17 -0.92
N VAL A 265 25.13 -5.06 -0.63
CA VAL A 265 25.77 -5.62 0.58
C VAL A 265 25.58 -4.77 1.85
N LEU A 266 24.86 -3.66 1.78
CA LEU A 266 24.73 -2.70 2.88
C LEU A 266 23.62 -3.11 3.83
N THR A 267 23.80 -2.76 5.11
CA THR A 267 22.86 -3.06 6.20
C THR A 267 21.71 -2.06 6.30
N GLU A 268 21.50 -1.19 5.33
CA GLU A 268 20.28 -0.40 5.13
C GLU A 268 20.40 0.31 3.78
N GLY A 269 19.27 0.71 3.20
CA GLY A 269 19.25 1.49 1.97
C GLY A 269 20.08 2.78 2.10
N ARG A 270 20.81 3.10 1.02
CA ARG A 270 21.59 4.32 0.89
C ARG A 270 21.10 5.12 -0.31
N ALA A 271 20.78 6.40 -0.09
CA ALA A 271 20.63 7.30 -1.23
C ALA A 271 21.98 7.55 -1.88
N ALA A 272 21.99 7.42 -3.20
CA ALA A 272 23.19 7.61 -4.01
C ALA A 272 22.86 8.30 -5.33
N ILE A 273 23.85 9.05 -5.80
CA ILE A 273 23.97 9.48 -7.20
C ILE A 273 24.93 8.54 -7.94
N VAL A 274 24.83 8.46 -9.27
CA VAL A 274 25.57 7.51 -10.10
C VAL A 274 27.09 7.44 -9.91
N PRO A 275 27.86 8.51 -9.64
CA PRO A 275 29.30 8.39 -9.42
C PRO A 275 29.69 7.49 -8.24
N PHE A 276 28.77 7.12 -7.35
CA PHE A 276 29.00 6.21 -6.22
C PHE A 276 28.51 4.78 -6.46
N ILE A 277 28.02 4.47 -7.67
CA ILE A 277 27.32 3.21 -7.95
C ILE A 277 28.21 2.30 -8.78
N THR A 278 28.54 1.14 -8.23
CA THR A 278 29.14 0.06 -9.01
C THR A 278 28.03 -0.75 -9.69
N PRO A 279 28.20 -1.21 -10.96
CA PRO A 279 27.23 -2.08 -11.62
C PRO A 279 26.86 -3.31 -10.78
N ASN A 280 27.80 -3.79 -9.96
CA ASN A 280 27.61 -4.92 -9.06
C ASN A 280 26.55 -4.66 -7.98
N LEU A 281 26.50 -3.46 -7.39
CA LEU A 281 25.51 -3.13 -6.37
C LEU A 281 24.09 -3.09 -6.96
N VAL A 282 23.92 -2.48 -8.13
CA VAL A 282 22.61 -2.45 -8.82
C VAL A 282 22.16 -3.86 -9.22
N MET A 283 23.10 -4.70 -9.64
CA MET A 283 22.82 -6.10 -9.96
C MET A 283 22.34 -6.90 -8.74
N GLN A 284 22.85 -6.59 -7.55
CA GLN A 284 22.38 -7.20 -6.30
C GLN A 284 20.96 -6.77 -5.97
N ASP A 285 20.64 -5.47 -6.08
CA ASP A 285 19.26 -4.97 -5.90
C ASP A 285 18.31 -5.59 -6.93
N LEU A 286 18.74 -5.73 -8.19
CA LEU A 286 17.96 -6.41 -9.23
C LEU A 286 17.67 -7.87 -8.85
N ALA A 287 18.68 -8.61 -8.40
CA ALA A 287 18.53 -10.00 -7.98
C ALA A 287 17.57 -10.12 -6.78
N ALA A 288 17.70 -9.25 -5.78
CA ALA A 288 16.81 -9.20 -4.63
C ALA A 288 15.36 -8.88 -5.02
N MET A 289 15.12 -7.88 -5.86
CA MET A 289 13.76 -7.54 -6.32
C MET A 289 13.13 -8.62 -7.18
N MET A 290 13.92 -9.33 -8.00
CA MET A 290 13.44 -10.48 -8.75
C MET A 290 13.01 -11.63 -7.82
N ALA A 291 13.84 -11.94 -6.81
CA ALA A 291 13.56 -12.99 -5.84
C ALA A 291 12.36 -12.64 -4.93
N LEU A 292 12.28 -11.40 -4.44
CA LEU A 292 11.14 -10.92 -3.66
C LEU A 292 9.84 -11.06 -4.46
N HIS A 293 9.82 -10.60 -5.71
CA HIS A 293 8.65 -10.75 -6.59
C HIS A 293 8.25 -12.22 -6.78
N GLU A 294 9.22 -13.11 -7.03
CA GLU A 294 8.96 -14.55 -7.19
C GLU A 294 8.33 -15.15 -5.93
N ILE A 295 8.93 -14.90 -4.77
CA ILE A 295 8.46 -15.43 -3.49
C ILE A 295 7.06 -14.89 -3.16
N ARG A 296 6.83 -13.58 -3.31
CA ARG A 296 5.53 -12.98 -3.03
C ARG A 296 4.43 -13.45 -3.98
N THR A 297 4.79 -13.76 -5.23
CA THR A 297 3.86 -14.40 -6.18
C THR A 297 3.51 -15.82 -5.72
N MET A 298 4.48 -16.58 -5.24
CA MET A 298 4.24 -17.92 -4.69
C MET A 298 3.41 -17.88 -3.41
N ASP A 299 3.67 -16.92 -2.51
CA ASP A 299 2.87 -16.71 -1.30
C ASP A 299 1.41 -16.41 -1.64
N PHE A 300 1.17 -15.57 -2.65
CA PHE A 300 -0.19 -15.29 -3.14
C PHE A 300 -0.88 -16.56 -3.66
N ILE A 301 -0.19 -17.41 -4.41
CA ILE A 301 -0.72 -18.70 -4.87
C ILE A 301 -1.01 -19.64 -3.68
N HIS A 302 -0.11 -19.71 -2.70
CA HIS A 302 -0.31 -20.54 -1.51
C HIS A 302 -1.47 -20.07 -0.64
N LEU A 303 -1.70 -18.75 -0.56
CA LEU A 303 -2.85 -18.20 0.15
C LEU A 303 -4.17 -18.78 -0.35
N LYS A 304 -4.31 -19.01 -1.66
CA LYS A 304 -5.50 -19.68 -2.22
C LYS A 304 -5.74 -21.05 -1.60
N LEU A 305 -4.71 -21.89 -1.58
CA LEU A 305 -4.78 -23.23 -1.01
C LEU A 305 -5.08 -23.17 0.49
N GLN A 306 -4.50 -22.19 1.20
CA GLN A 306 -4.78 -21.97 2.62
C GLN A 306 -6.26 -21.62 2.86
N LEU A 307 -6.82 -20.68 2.11
CA LEU A 307 -8.23 -20.29 2.22
C LEU A 307 -9.17 -21.48 1.93
N GLU A 308 -8.87 -22.26 0.89
CA GLU A 308 -9.67 -23.44 0.53
C GLU A 308 -9.59 -24.55 1.57
N THR A 309 -8.40 -24.81 2.11
CA THR A 309 -8.21 -25.80 3.17
C THR A 309 -8.96 -25.40 4.44
N GLN A 310 -8.87 -24.13 4.83
CA GLN A 310 -9.61 -23.62 5.99
C GLN A 310 -11.13 -23.65 5.77
N LEU A 311 -11.62 -23.39 4.56
CA LEU A 311 -13.05 -23.51 4.23
C LEU A 311 -13.56 -24.95 4.41
N ILE A 312 -12.78 -25.94 3.98
CA ILE A 312 -13.15 -27.36 4.15
C ILE A 312 -13.16 -27.72 5.65
N ALA A 313 -12.11 -27.34 6.38
CA ALA A 313 -11.96 -27.65 7.80
C ALA A 313 -13.07 -27.03 8.68
N ASN A 314 -13.51 -25.81 8.34
CA ASN A 314 -14.52 -25.07 9.11
C ASN A 314 -15.94 -25.27 8.58
N ASN A 315 -16.16 -26.17 7.63
CA ASN A 315 -17.49 -26.35 7.04
C ASN A 315 -18.47 -26.94 8.07
N PRO A 316 -19.61 -26.27 8.34
CA PRO A 316 -20.60 -26.71 9.33
C PRO A 316 -21.16 -28.12 9.06
N LYS A 317 -21.16 -28.58 7.81
CA LYS A 317 -21.62 -29.93 7.44
C LYS A 317 -20.64 -31.03 7.86
N PHE A 318 -19.34 -30.74 7.88
CA PHE A 318 -18.31 -31.68 8.28
C PHE A 318 -18.16 -31.73 9.81
N LEU A 319 -18.27 -30.59 10.49
CA LEU A 319 -18.22 -30.51 11.95
C LEU A 319 -19.38 -31.29 12.62
N LYS A 320 -20.59 -31.23 12.06
CA LYS A 320 -21.75 -31.99 12.55
C LYS A 320 -21.71 -33.51 12.30
N SER A 321 -20.71 -34.01 11.56
CA SER A 321 -20.55 -35.45 11.28
C SER A 321 -19.56 -36.15 12.22
N LEU A 322 -18.95 -35.39 13.13
CA LEU A 322 -17.94 -35.84 14.09
C LEU A 322 -18.45 -35.88 15.55
N ASP A 323 -19.69 -35.42 15.78
CA ASP A 323 -20.43 -35.49 17.04
C ASP A 323 -21.51 -36.57 17.01
#